data_AF-A0A3D4BAN7-F1
#
_entry.id   AF-A0A3D4BAN7-F1
#
_cell.length_a   1.000
_cell.length_b   1.000
_cell.length_c   1.000
_cell.angle_alpha   90.00
_cell.angle_beta   90.00
_cell.angle_gamma   90.00
#
_symmetry.space_group_name_H-M   'P 1'
#
loop_
_entity.id
_entity.type
_entity.pdbx_description
1 polymer ?
#
loop_
_entity_poly.entity_id
_entity_poly.type
_entity_poly.pdbx_seq_one_letter_code
_entity_poly.pdbx_strand_id
1 'polypeptide(L)'
;MVMLQRLVAGAIPVRPDGVAEEVQTINAHRFGPEEQLQPQRDFINAIRAALPDDGVLVAGMNQMGYYSRNYFHGYTPRTYISSHGNLGCVYPLALGAKIARPDKAVVSISGDGGFLYNAQEM
;
A
#
# COMPACT_ATOMS: atom_id res chain seq x y z
N MET A 1 16.33 0.17 29.13
CA MET A 1 15.88 0.98 27.97
C MET A 1 16.90 2.04 27.49
N VAL A 2 17.82 2.51 28.34
CA VAL A 2 18.79 3.59 28.00
C VAL A 2 19.98 3.11 27.13
N MET A 3 20.38 1.83 27.23
CA MET A 3 21.55 1.29 26.51
C MET A 3 21.29 1.07 25.01
N LEU A 4 20.07 0.67 24.63
CA LEU A 4 19.68 0.50 23.22
C LEU A 4 19.60 1.84 22.49
N GLN A 5 19.06 2.89 23.13
CA GLN A 5 19.04 4.24 22.56
C GLN A 5 20.46 4.81 22.34
N ARG A 6 21.41 4.53 23.26
CA ARG A 6 22.81 4.97 23.12
C ARG A 6 23.56 4.24 22.01
N LEU A 7 23.32 2.94 21.82
CA LEU A 7 23.90 2.16 20.72
C LEU A 7 23.36 2.62 19.35
N VAL A 8 22.07 2.95 19.27
CA VAL A 8 21.43 3.42 18.03
C VAL A 8 21.86 4.86 17.68
N ALA A 9 22.02 5.74 18.67
CA ALA A 9 22.36 7.15 18.44
C ALA A 9 23.77 7.36 17.84
N GLY A 10 24.72 6.46 18.08
CA GLY A 10 26.07 6.51 17.49
C GLY A 10 26.24 5.67 16.22
N ALA A 11 25.28 4.81 15.89
CA ALA A 11 25.37 3.86 14.78
C ALA A 11 24.55 4.25 13.54
N ILE A 12 23.66 5.26 13.66
CA ILE A 12 22.92 5.78 12.50
C ILE A 12 23.86 6.76 11.76
N PRO A 13 24.28 6.45 10.52
CA PRO A 13 25.07 7.39 9.75
C PRO A 13 24.32 8.70 9.58
N VAL A 14 25.02 9.82 9.80
CA VAL A 14 24.47 11.15 9.54
C VAL A 14 24.05 11.20 8.08
N ARG A 15 22.77 11.49 7.84
CA ARG A 15 22.26 11.68 6.48
C ARG A 15 23.03 12.84 5.84
N PRO A 16 23.60 12.67 4.63
CA PRO A 16 24.28 13.77 3.95
C PRO A 16 23.37 14.99 3.78
N ASP A 17 23.97 16.19 3.76
CA ASP A 17 23.26 17.41 3.41
C ASP A 17 22.66 17.30 1.99
N GLY A 18 21.50 17.92 1.77
CA GLY A 18 20.84 17.93 0.45
C GLY A 18 19.97 16.72 0.12
N VAL A 19 20.02 15.63 0.89
CA VAL A 19 19.17 14.43 0.64
C VAL A 19 17.66 14.77 0.65
N ALA A 20 17.23 15.76 1.44
CA ALA A 20 15.84 16.18 1.45
C ALA A 20 15.41 16.80 0.10
N GLU A 21 16.26 17.61 -0.50
CA GLU A 21 16.04 18.26 -1.80
C GLU A 21 16.11 17.23 -2.95
N GLU A 22 17.05 16.29 -2.87
CA GLU A 22 17.13 15.16 -3.80
C GLU A 22 15.85 14.31 -3.76
N VAL A 23 15.37 13.94 -2.57
CA VAL A 23 14.12 13.19 -2.42
C VAL A 23 12.92 13.97 -2.96
N GLN A 24 12.87 15.29 -2.73
CA GLN A 24 11.81 16.13 -3.31
C GLN A 24 11.86 16.13 -4.84
N THR A 25 13.05 16.21 -5.43
CA THR A 25 13.25 16.15 -6.88
C THR A 25 12.80 14.81 -7.45
N ILE A 26 13.21 13.70 -6.84
CA ILE A 26 12.79 12.34 -7.23
C ILE A 26 11.27 12.19 -7.12
N ASN A 27 10.67 12.68 -6.04
CA ASN A 27 9.22 12.62 -5.85
C ASN A 27 8.47 13.46 -6.88
N ALA A 28 8.95 14.67 -7.18
CA ALA A 28 8.33 15.53 -8.19
C ALA A 28 8.28 14.84 -9.57
N HIS A 29 9.36 14.16 -9.96
CA HIS A 29 9.39 13.35 -11.18
C HIS A 29 8.43 12.15 -11.08
N ARG A 30 8.57 11.34 -10.03
CA ARG A 30 7.81 10.10 -9.82
C ARG A 30 6.28 10.31 -9.79
N PHE A 31 5.83 11.39 -9.18
CA PHE A 31 4.41 11.75 -9.08
C PHE A 31 3.96 12.72 -10.18
N GLY A 32 4.86 13.09 -11.09
CA GLY A 32 4.58 13.91 -12.26
C GLY A 32 3.65 13.16 -13.23
N PRO A 33 2.87 13.90 -14.05
CA PRO A 33 1.87 13.33 -14.95
C PRO A 33 2.46 12.37 -16.00
N GLU A 34 3.69 12.64 -16.44
CA GLU A 34 4.41 11.84 -17.45
C GLU A 34 4.71 10.40 -16.99
N GLU A 35 4.89 10.21 -15.67
CA GLU A 35 5.22 8.91 -15.05
C GLU A 35 3.97 8.13 -14.62
N GLN A 36 2.78 8.67 -14.87
CA GLN A 36 1.53 8.04 -14.46
C GLN A 36 1.00 7.07 -15.50
N LEU A 37 0.77 5.83 -15.08
CA LEU A 37 0.22 4.79 -15.93
C LEU A 37 -1.31 4.87 -15.96
N GLN A 38 -1.86 4.90 -17.18
CA GLN A 38 -3.30 4.77 -17.41
C GLN A 38 -3.64 3.37 -17.93
N PRO A 39 -4.76 2.77 -17.48
CA PRO A 39 -5.82 3.33 -16.61
C PRO A 39 -5.56 3.18 -15.09
N GLN A 40 -4.37 2.74 -14.67
CA GLN A 40 -4.09 2.37 -13.28
C GLN A 40 -4.24 3.56 -12.31
N ARG A 41 -3.81 4.76 -12.73
CA ARG A 41 -3.98 6.00 -11.97
C ARG A 41 -5.44 6.25 -11.67
N ASP A 42 -6.28 6.24 -12.70
CA ASP A 42 -7.70 6.54 -12.54
C ASP A 42 -8.39 5.51 -11.65
N PHE A 43 -8.06 4.23 -11.79
CA PHE A 43 -8.61 3.20 -10.91
C PHE A 43 -8.18 3.37 -9.45
N ILE A 44 -6.91 3.65 -9.16
CA ILE A 44 -6.47 3.89 -7.78
C ILE A 44 -7.09 5.16 -7.20
N ASN A 45 -7.18 6.24 -7.99
CA ASN A 45 -7.84 7.47 -7.56
C ASN A 45 -9.31 7.24 -7.27
N ALA A 46 -10.01 6.50 -8.12
CA ALA A 46 -11.41 6.15 -7.92
C ALA A 46 -11.60 5.29 -6.65
N ILE A 47 -10.76 4.27 -6.44
CA ILE A 47 -10.79 3.45 -5.23
C ILE A 47 -10.55 4.31 -3.99
N ARG A 48 -9.55 5.21 -4.01
CA ARG A 48 -9.24 6.06 -2.88
C ARG A 48 -10.37 7.05 -2.59
N ALA A 49 -10.98 7.64 -3.61
CA ALA A 49 -12.11 8.55 -3.47
C ALA A 49 -13.38 7.87 -2.94
N ALA A 50 -13.60 6.59 -3.31
CA ALA A 50 -14.76 5.82 -2.86
C ALA A 50 -14.58 5.25 -1.45
N LEU A 51 -13.35 4.98 -1.02
CA LEU A 51 -13.06 4.37 0.27
C LEU A 51 -12.95 5.46 1.35
N PRO A 52 -13.60 5.31 2.52
CA PRO A 52 -13.41 6.21 3.66
C PRO A 52 -11.95 6.27 4.13
N ASP A 53 -11.55 7.35 4.79
CA ASP A 53 -10.16 7.57 5.23
C ASP A 53 -9.61 6.47 6.14
N ASP A 54 -10.50 5.79 6.87
CA ASP A 54 -10.22 4.67 7.77
C ASP A 54 -10.58 3.29 7.18
N GLY A 55 -10.97 3.26 5.90
CA GLY A 55 -11.22 2.03 5.15
C GLY A 55 -9.91 1.31 4.79
N VAL A 56 -10.00 -0.01 4.63
CA VAL A 56 -8.84 -0.88 4.41
C VAL A 56 -8.73 -1.30 2.95
N LEU A 57 -7.56 -1.11 2.36
CA LEU A 57 -7.20 -1.69 1.07
C LEU A 57 -6.32 -2.93 1.28
N VAL A 58 -6.70 -4.05 0.66
CA VAL A 58 -5.89 -5.27 0.58
C VAL A 58 -5.44 -5.47 -0.86
N ALA A 59 -4.13 -5.43 -1.11
CA ALA A 59 -3.55 -5.38 -2.45
C ALA A 59 -2.69 -6.62 -2.78
N GLY A 60 -2.97 -7.22 -3.95
CA GLY A 60 -2.31 -8.43 -4.44
C GLY A 60 -1.06 -8.26 -5.29
N MET A 61 -0.55 -9.40 -5.75
CA MET A 61 0.46 -9.49 -6.81
C MET A 61 -0.20 -9.36 -8.18
N ASN A 62 -0.53 -8.14 -8.57
CA ASN A 62 -1.05 -7.80 -9.90
C ASN A 62 -0.68 -6.35 -10.23
N GLN A 63 -0.87 -5.94 -11.48
CA GLN A 63 -0.50 -4.60 -11.95
C GLN A 63 -1.09 -3.49 -11.05
N MET A 64 -2.36 -3.59 -10.68
CA MET A 64 -3.03 -2.63 -9.81
C MET A 64 -2.49 -2.63 -8.38
N GLY A 65 -2.19 -3.81 -7.84
CA GLY A 65 -1.59 -3.96 -6.52
C GLY A 65 -0.19 -3.35 -6.46
N TYR A 66 0.64 -3.57 -7.48
CA TYR A 66 1.98 -2.95 -7.55
C TYR A 66 1.90 -1.43 -7.72
N TYR A 67 0.99 -0.96 -8.57
CA TYR A 67 0.77 0.47 -8.75
C TYR A 67 0.28 1.12 -7.43
N SER A 68 -0.67 0.49 -6.74
CA SER A 68 -1.21 0.99 -5.46
C SER A 68 -0.17 1.20 -4.36
N ARG A 69 0.94 0.43 -4.35
CA ARG A 69 2.01 0.58 -3.32
C ARG A 69 2.58 1.99 -3.23
N ASN A 70 2.60 2.69 -4.36
CA ASN A 70 3.19 4.02 -4.45
C ASN A 70 2.15 5.13 -4.53
N TYR A 71 0.95 4.82 -5.02
CA TYR A 71 -0.04 5.82 -5.41
C TYR A 71 -1.32 5.77 -4.58
N PHE A 72 -1.53 4.73 -3.78
CA PHE A 72 -2.64 4.70 -2.82
C PHE A 72 -2.21 5.33 -1.49
N HIS A 73 -2.90 6.39 -1.07
CA HIS A 73 -2.64 7.05 0.20
C HIS A 73 -3.47 6.42 1.32
N GLY A 74 -2.79 5.87 2.33
CA GLY A 74 -3.42 5.45 3.59
C GLY A 74 -3.29 6.55 4.64
N TYR A 75 -4.41 7.01 5.20
CA TYR A 75 -4.42 8.12 6.16
C TYR A 75 -4.28 7.68 7.62
N THR A 76 -4.51 6.40 7.90
CA THR A 76 -4.39 5.83 9.25
C THR A 76 -3.63 4.49 9.23
N PRO A 77 -2.94 4.11 10.32
CA PRO A 77 -2.19 2.86 10.36
C PRO A 77 -3.08 1.64 10.07
N ARG A 78 -2.51 0.60 9.46
CA ARG A 78 -3.18 -0.69 9.18
C ARG A 78 -4.37 -0.60 8.20
N THR A 79 -4.43 0.44 7.36
CA THR A 79 -5.42 0.58 6.28
C THR A 79 -4.91 0.20 4.89
N TYR A 80 -3.65 -0.21 4.80
CA TYR A 80 -3.08 -0.82 3.59
C TYR A 80 -2.42 -2.14 3.97
N ILE A 81 -2.89 -3.24 3.39
CA ILE A 81 -2.40 -4.60 3.64
C ILE A 81 -1.90 -5.16 2.32
N SER A 82 -0.64 -5.57 2.27
CA SER A 82 -0.06 -6.20 1.08
C SER A 82 -0.10 -7.73 1.16
N SER A 83 -0.10 -8.40 0.02
CA SER A 83 0.01 -9.87 -0.04
C SER A 83 1.40 -10.43 0.34
N HIS A 84 2.39 -9.58 0.59
CA HIS A 84 3.78 -9.96 0.93
C HIS A 84 4.41 -10.99 -0.04
N GLY A 85 4.05 -10.93 -1.32
CA GLY A 85 4.60 -11.83 -2.34
C GLY A 85 3.91 -13.19 -2.44
N ASN A 86 2.76 -13.37 -1.81
CA ASN A 86 1.91 -14.54 -2.02
C ASN A 86 0.80 -14.22 -3.05
N LEU A 87 0.63 -15.11 -4.03
CA LEU A 87 -0.46 -15.05 -5.01
C LEU A 87 -1.64 -15.85 -4.47
N GLY A 88 -2.83 -15.25 -4.43
CA GLY A 88 -4.07 -15.91 -3.98
C GLY A 88 -4.56 -15.53 -2.60
N CYS A 89 -3.74 -14.92 -1.75
CA CYS A 89 -4.14 -14.62 -0.37
C CYS A 89 -5.02 -13.36 -0.21
N VAL A 90 -5.20 -12.54 -1.24
CA VAL A 90 -5.80 -11.19 -1.13
C VAL A 90 -7.25 -11.24 -0.66
N TYR A 91 -8.06 -12.11 -1.26
CA TYR A 91 -9.47 -12.26 -0.88
C TYR A 91 -9.64 -12.78 0.56
N PRO A 92 -9.01 -13.90 0.98
CA PRO A 92 -9.04 -14.34 2.38
C PRO A 92 -8.58 -13.26 3.36
N LEU A 93 -7.50 -12.53 3.03
CA LEU A 93 -7.00 -11.45 3.88
C LEU A 93 -8.01 -10.30 3.99
N ALA A 94 -8.68 -9.94 2.91
CA ALA A 94 -9.74 -8.93 2.93
C ALA A 94 -10.95 -9.39 3.74
N LEU A 95 -11.34 -10.66 3.63
CA LEU A 95 -12.40 -11.26 4.44
C LEU A 95 -12.02 -11.21 5.93
N GLY A 96 -10.81 -11.62 6.28
CA GLY A 96 -10.29 -11.53 7.65
C GLY A 96 -10.24 -10.10 8.19
N ALA A 97 -9.81 -9.12 7.36
CA ALA A 97 -9.83 -7.71 7.73
C ALA A 97 -11.26 -7.21 7.99
N LYS A 98 -12.23 -7.64 7.18
CA LYS A 98 -13.64 -7.29 7.37
C LYS A 98 -14.22 -7.92 8.63
N ILE A 99 -13.90 -9.17 8.93
CA ILE A 99 -14.30 -9.84 10.18
C ILE A 99 -13.70 -9.14 11.40
N ALA A 100 -12.42 -8.76 11.35
CA ALA A 100 -11.73 -8.08 12.45
C ALA A 100 -12.24 -6.64 12.67
N ARG A 101 -12.75 -5.99 11.61
CA ARG A 101 -13.25 -4.61 11.62
C ARG A 101 -14.60 -4.52 10.90
N PRO A 102 -15.68 -5.06 11.49
CA PRO A 102 -16.98 -5.22 10.82
C PRO A 102 -17.57 -3.88 10.34
N ASP A 103 -17.29 -2.78 11.04
CA ASP A 103 -17.82 -1.45 10.70
C ASP A 103 -16.99 -0.70 9.64
N LYS A 104 -15.83 -1.23 9.24
CA LYS A 104 -14.95 -0.57 8.26
C LYS A 104 -15.19 -1.09 6.86
N ALA A 105 -15.08 -0.21 5.88
CA ALA A 105 -15.06 -0.60 4.47
C ALA A 105 -13.75 -1.32 4.15
N VAL A 106 -13.82 -2.40 3.36
CA VAL A 106 -12.65 -3.18 2.95
C VAL A 106 -12.73 -3.41 1.44
N VAL A 107 -11.64 -3.11 0.73
CA VAL A 107 -11.51 -3.34 -0.72
C VAL A 107 -10.39 -4.34 -0.97
N SER A 108 -10.68 -5.34 -1.79
CA SER A 108 -9.72 -6.35 -2.27
C SER A 108 -9.33 -6.05 -3.71
N ILE A 109 -8.08 -5.67 -3.97
CA ILE A 109 -7.52 -5.59 -5.33
C ILE A 109 -6.91 -6.95 -5.68
N SER A 110 -7.75 -7.83 -6.17
CA SER A 110 -7.36 -9.14 -6.69
C SER A 110 -7.23 -9.08 -8.22
N GLY A 111 -6.17 -9.68 -8.75
CA GLY A 111 -6.10 -10.00 -10.19
C GLY A 111 -6.86 -11.30 -10.42
N ASP A 112 -7.31 -11.54 -11.64
CA ASP A 112 -7.95 -12.79 -12.06
C ASP A 112 -7.13 -14.03 -11.67
N GLY A 113 -5.85 -14.07 -12.03
CA GLY A 113 -4.96 -15.19 -11.73
C GLY A 113 -4.73 -15.39 -10.23
N GLY A 114 -4.80 -14.33 -9.43
CA GLY A 114 -4.72 -14.44 -7.97
C GLY A 114 -6.06 -14.84 -7.35
N PHE A 115 -7.14 -14.22 -7.76
CA PHE A 115 -8.48 -14.48 -7.23
C PHE A 115 -8.86 -15.96 -7.38
N LEU A 116 -8.58 -16.55 -8.53
CA LEU A 116 -8.93 -17.94 -8.84
C LEU A 116 -8.23 -18.99 -7.95
N TYR A 117 -7.15 -18.66 -7.23
CA TYR A 117 -6.54 -19.57 -6.25
C TYR A 117 -7.47 -19.87 -5.08
N ASN A 118 -8.25 -18.87 -4.65
CA ASN A 118 -9.12 -18.97 -3.48
C ASN A 118 -10.56 -18.50 -3.77
N ALA A 119 -11.01 -18.64 -5.02
CA ALA A 119 -12.36 -18.23 -5.41
C ALA A 119 -13.46 -19.02 -4.66
N GLN A 120 -13.14 -20.20 -4.13
CA GLN A 120 -14.03 -21.01 -3.29
C GLN A 120 -14.38 -20.38 -1.94
N GLU A 121 -13.68 -19.33 -1.52
CA GLU A 121 -14.00 -18.61 -0.27
C GLU A 121 -15.08 -17.53 -0.44
N MET A 122 -15.57 -17.31 -1.67
CA MET A 122 -16.65 -16.37 -1.99
C MET A 122 -18.02 -16.95 -1.65
#